data_AF-A0A434EN69-F1
#
_entry.id   AF-A0A434EN69-F1
#
_cell.length_a   1.000
_cell.length_b   1.000
_cell.length_c   1.000
_cell.angle_alpha   90.00
_cell.angle_beta   90.00
_cell.angle_gamma   90.00
#
_symmetry.space_group_name_H-M   'P 1'
#
loop_
_entity.id
_entity.type
_entity.pdbx_description
1 polymer ?
#
loop_
_entity_poly.entity_id
_entity_poly.type
_entity_poly.pdbx_seq_one_letter_code
_entity_poly.pdbx_strand_id
1 'polypeptide(L)'
;MLRTVLTAALAVMAAPAFANDSIAELGTGGLILSRSDAVAMQSEDLFISPEKVTVDYVFRNNTDKDVSSIVAFPMPDIEGDPNEMPAIPEAQSDNFLGFEVTIDGVDAKPQLEQRAFALGIDITVDLKAQNVPLYPFGDAAKAALAKLPKDVTKDWEDRGIIIEDTADDGSGMQTAYVP
;
A
#
# COMPACT_ATOMS: atom_id res chain seq x y z
N MET A 1 40.11 2.31 -31.26
CA MET A 1 39.54 0.99 -30.94
C MET A 1 39.05 0.90 -29.50
N LEU A 2 39.86 1.23 -28.49
CA LEU A 2 39.41 1.16 -27.09
C LEU A 2 38.23 2.08 -26.76
N ARG A 3 38.19 3.31 -27.30
CA ARG A 3 37.07 4.25 -27.12
C ARG A 3 35.76 3.70 -27.70
N THR A 4 35.80 3.14 -28.91
CA THR A 4 34.62 2.55 -29.56
C THR A 4 34.10 1.32 -28.82
N VAL A 5 34.99 0.49 -28.28
CA VAL A 5 34.64 -0.66 -27.45
C VAL A 5 34.00 -0.22 -26.12
N LEU A 6 34.54 0.84 -25.50
CA LEU A 6 34.02 1.36 -24.23
C LEU A 6 32.61 1.99 -24.41
N THR A 7 32.39 2.74 -25.49
CA THR A 7 31.07 3.32 -25.79
C THR A 7 30.03 2.23 -26.09
N ALA A 8 30.40 1.16 -26.80
CA ALA A 8 29.51 0.04 -27.04
C ALA A 8 29.17 -0.72 -25.76
N ALA A 9 30.13 -0.90 -24.84
CA ALA A 9 29.90 -1.55 -23.54
C ALA A 9 28.94 -0.75 -22.64
N LEU A 10 29.05 0.59 -22.63
CA LEU A 10 28.14 1.47 -21.89
C LEU A 10 26.71 1.46 -22.44
N ALA A 11 26.53 1.36 -23.76
CA ALA A 11 25.21 1.29 -24.38
C ALA A 11 24.46 -0.02 -24.05
N VAL A 12 25.19 -1.12 -23.79
CA VAL A 12 24.61 -2.42 -23.40
C VAL A 12 24.22 -2.46 -21.92
N MET A 13 24.76 -1.56 -21.08
CA MET A 13 24.40 -1.46 -19.66
C MET A 13 23.18 -0.58 -19.37
N ALA A 14 22.56 0.02 -20.40
CA ALA A 14 21.29 0.72 -20.24
C ALA A 14 20.17 -0.32 -20.03
N ALA A 15 19.81 -0.56 -18.76
CA ALA A 15 18.63 -1.34 -18.42
C ALA A 15 17.38 -0.60 -18.96
N PRO A 16 16.40 -1.32 -19.53
CA PRO A 16 15.13 -0.72 -19.88
C PRO A 16 14.46 -0.19 -18.61
N ALA A 17 14.17 1.11 -18.59
CA ALA A 17 13.23 1.68 -17.65
C ALA A 17 11.82 1.31 -18.14
N PHE A 18 11.14 0.43 -17.40
CA PHE A 18 9.74 0.15 -17.66
C PHE A 18 8.91 1.24 -16.99
N ALA A 19 8.15 2.01 -17.77
CA ALA A 19 7.18 2.96 -17.24
C ALA A 19 6.07 2.20 -16.49
N ASN A 20 5.49 2.83 -15.46
CA ASN A 20 4.31 2.30 -14.79
C ASN A 20 3.03 2.55 -15.62
N ASP A 21 3.06 2.17 -16.91
CA ASP A 21 1.98 2.39 -17.88
C ASP A 21 0.88 1.30 -17.72
N SER A 22 0.35 1.19 -16.51
CA SER A 22 -0.74 0.30 -16.16
C SER A 22 -2.02 1.09 -15.90
N ILE A 23 -3.14 0.53 -16.33
CA ILE A 23 -4.46 0.91 -15.84
C ILE A 23 -4.86 -0.02 -14.69
N ALA A 24 -5.94 0.31 -13.98
CA ALA A 24 -6.48 -0.56 -12.94
C ALA A 24 -7.88 -1.05 -13.27
N GLU A 25 -8.20 -2.23 -12.77
CA GLU A 25 -9.53 -2.82 -12.75
C GLU A 25 -9.87 -3.23 -11.32
N LEU A 26 -11.13 -3.09 -10.92
CA LEU A 26 -11.60 -3.56 -9.61
C LEU A 26 -12.27 -4.92 -9.76
N GLY A 27 -11.58 -5.97 -9.34
CA GLY A 27 -12.09 -7.35 -9.31
C GLY A 27 -12.58 -7.77 -7.92
N THR A 28 -13.05 -9.02 -7.79
CA THR A 28 -13.44 -9.59 -6.48
C THR A 28 -12.29 -9.66 -5.48
N GLY A 29 -11.06 -9.79 -5.98
CA GLY A 29 -9.82 -9.83 -5.18
C GLY A 29 -9.20 -8.45 -4.88
N GLY A 30 -9.82 -7.35 -5.31
CA GLY A 30 -9.28 -6.01 -5.14
C GLY A 30 -8.76 -5.43 -6.46
N LEU A 31 -7.79 -4.53 -6.36
CA LEU A 31 -7.26 -3.79 -7.49
C LEU A 31 -6.32 -4.66 -8.32
N ILE A 32 -6.58 -4.75 -9.63
CA ILE A 32 -5.75 -5.50 -10.59
C ILE A 32 -5.17 -4.51 -11.57
N LEU A 33 -3.83 -4.47 -11.66
CA LEU A 33 -3.15 -3.69 -12.70
C LEU A 33 -3.26 -4.42 -14.03
N SER A 34 -3.70 -3.70 -15.06
CA SER A 34 -3.98 -4.17 -16.42
C SER A 34 -3.33 -3.22 -17.43
N ARG A 35 -3.37 -3.56 -18.71
CA ARG A 35 -2.82 -2.74 -19.80
C ARG A 35 -3.90 -2.41 -20.81
N SER A 36 -3.89 -1.17 -21.30
CA SER A 36 -4.80 -0.70 -22.34
C SER A 36 -4.02 -0.02 -23.45
N ASP A 37 -4.35 -0.33 -24.70
CA ASP A 37 -3.81 0.40 -25.86
C ASP A 37 -4.58 1.70 -26.13
N ALA A 38 -5.76 1.86 -25.49
CA ALA A 38 -6.62 3.02 -25.70
C ALA A 38 -6.12 4.27 -24.97
N VAL A 39 -5.43 4.12 -23.84
CA VAL A 39 -4.81 5.21 -23.07
C VAL A 39 -3.33 4.88 -22.90
N ALA A 40 -2.46 5.82 -23.23
CA ALA A 40 -1.02 5.68 -23.06
C ALA A 40 -0.47 6.75 -22.11
N MET A 41 0.33 6.34 -21.13
CA MET A 41 1.16 7.26 -20.34
C MET A 41 2.28 7.82 -21.23
N GLN A 42 2.25 9.14 -21.47
CA GLN A 42 3.23 9.85 -22.29
C GLN A 42 4.46 10.27 -21.48
N SER A 43 4.25 10.66 -20.22
CA SER A 43 5.32 11.02 -19.30
C SER A 43 4.92 10.76 -17.85
N GLU A 44 5.93 10.51 -17.03
CA GLU A 44 5.88 10.43 -15.57
C GLU A 44 7.05 11.25 -15.04
N ASP A 45 6.76 12.25 -14.21
CA ASP A 45 7.76 13.04 -13.49
C ASP A 45 7.64 12.75 -11.99
N LEU A 46 8.51 11.88 -11.48
CA LEU A 46 8.58 11.50 -10.07
C LEU A 46 9.60 12.37 -9.33
N PHE A 47 9.13 13.07 -8.30
CA PHE A 47 9.97 13.82 -7.36
C PHE A 47 9.86 13.22 -5.96
N ILE A 48 11.00 12.97 -5.32
CA ILE A 48 11.11 12.42 -3.97
C ILE A 48 12.04 13.31 -3.14
N SER A 49 11.54 13.77 -1.99
CA SER A 49 12.33 14.42 -0.93
C SER A 49 11.94 13.84 0.44
N PRO A 50 12.72 14.13 1.51
CA PRO A 50 12.35 13.75 2.87
C PRO A 50 10.98 14.29 3.32
N GLU A 51 10.54 15.40 2.74
CA GLU A 51 9.31 16.10 3.11
C GLU A 51 8.13 15.79 2.18
N LYS A 52 8.38 15.41 0.92
CA LYS A 52 7.31 15.25 -0.07
C LYS A 52 7.66 14.27 -1.18
N VAL A 53 6.67 13.49 -1.59
CA VAL A 53 6.67 12.76 -2.85
C VAL A 53 5.60 13.36 -3.77
N THR A 54 5.94 13.65 -5.02
CA THR A 54 4.97 14.03 -6.06
C THR A 54 5.21 13.20 -7.31
N VAL A 55 4.12 12.85 -8.00
CA VAL A 55 4.18 12.18 -9.29
C VAL A 55 3.22 12.85 -10.24
N ASP A 56 3.75 13.41 -11.32
CA ASP A 56 2.98 14.07 -12.36
C ASP A 56 2.90 13.17 -13.60
N TYR A 57 1.68 12.82 -14.01
CA TYR A 57 1.44 11.96 -15.16
C TYR A 57 0.79 12.73 -16.31
N VAL A 58 1.21 12.45 -17.54
CA VAL A 58 0.50 12.88 -18.75
C VAL A 58 -0.05 11.66 -19.47
N PHE A 59 -1.37 11.55 -19.54
CA PHE A 59 -2.04 10.48 -20.27
C PHE A 59 -2.57 10.97 -21.61
N ARG A 60 -2.54 10.09 -22.62
CA ARG A 60 -3.11 10.33 -23.94
C ARG A 60 -4.14 9.27 -24.28
N ASN A 61 -5.36 9.69 -24.58
CA ASN A 61 -6.33 8.85 -25.28
C ASN A 61 -5.91 8.72 -26.75
N ASN A 62 -5.61 7.49 -27.19
CA ASN A 62 -5.18 7.16 -28.55
C ASN A 62 -6.35 6.86 -29.49
N THR A 63 -7.59 6.97 -29.02
CA THR A 63 -8.80 6.65 -29.78
C THR A 63 -9.57 7.90 -30.19
N ASP A 64 -10.60 7.72 -31.02
CA ASP A 64 -11.54 8.76 -31.44
C ASP A 64 -12.82 8.81 -30.57
N LYS A 65 -12.82 8.11 -29.43
CA LYS A 65 -13.98 7.95 -28.54
C LYS A 65 -13.60 8.27 -27.11
N ASP A 66 -14.60 8.57 -26.30
CA ASP A 66 -14.41 8.70 -24.86
C ASP A 66 -14.00 7.36 -24.26
N VAL A 67 -12.98 7.39 -23.40
CA VAL A 67 -12.47 6.22 -22.66
C VAL A 67 -12.54 6.52 -21.17
N SER A 68 -13.13 5.61 -20.40
CA SER A 68 -13.12 5.65 -18.95
C SER A 68 -12.21 4.54 -18.43
N SER A 69 -11.31 4.88 -17.53
CA SER A 69 -10.37 3.94 -16.93
C SER A 69 -10.08 4.34 -15.48
N ILE A 70 -9.73 3.36 -14.66
CA ILE A 70 -9.22 3.60 -13.31
C ILE A 70 -7.71 3.77 -13.42
N VAL A 71 -7.18 4.79 -12.75
CA VAL A 71 -5.75 4.94 -12.48
C VAL A 71 -5.57 4.64 -11.01
N ALA A 72 -4.60 3.77 -10.69
CA ALA A 72 -4.31 3.38 -9.33
C ALA A 72 -2.89 3.77 -8.97
N PHE A 73 -2.73 4.26 -7.75
CA PHE A 73 -1.43 4.50 -7.15
C PHE A 73 -1.20 3.42 -6.08
N PRO A 74 -0.21 2.52 -6.27
CA PRO A 74 0.09 1.53 -5.26
C PRO A 74 0.70 2.21 -4.04
N MET A 75 0.13 1.95 -2.88
CA MET A 75 0.69 2.36 -1.60
C MET A 75 1.72 1.31 -1.15
N PRO A 76 2.77 1.69 -0.41
CA PRO A 76 3.70 0.72 0.15
C PRO A 76 2.97 -0.23 1.12
N ASP A 77 3.41 -1.48 1.16
CA ASP A 77 2.95 -2.43 2.16
C ASP A 77 3.36 -1.96 3.55
N ILE A 78 2.49 -2.21 4.53
CA ILE A 78 2.72 -1.91 5.94
C ILE A 78 2.74 -3.25 6.66
N GLU A 79 3.92 -3.67 7.08
CA GLU A 79 4.10 -4.89 7.85
C GLU A 79 3.69 -4.65 9.30
N GLY A 80 2.94 -5.57 9.91
CA GLY A 80 2.51 -5.48 11.31
C GLY A 80 3.57 -5.99 12.28
N ASP A 81 4.83 -5.56 12.19
CA ASP A 81 5.86 -5.98 13.14
C ASP A 81 5.80 -5.11 14.42
N PRO A 82 5.54 -5.68 15.62
CA PRO A 82 5.48 -4.91 16.86
C PRO A 82 6.81 -4.22 17.24
N ASN A 83 7.93 -4.63 16.66
CA ASN A 83 9.24 -4.02 16.84
C ASN A 83 9.51 -2.90 15.83
N GLU A 84 8.71 -2.81 14.76
CA GLU A 84 8.79 -1.71 13.81
C GLU A 84 8.03 -0.49 14.33
N MET A 85 8.62 0.67 14.09
CA MET A 85 8.01 1.95 14.41
C MET A 85 8.08 2.83 13.16
N PRO A 86 7.21 2.55 12.16
CA PRO A 86 7.27 3.27 10.90
C PRO A 86 6.98 4.76 11.15
N ALA A 87 7.77 5.62 10.51
CA ALA A 87 7.64 7.07 10.64
C ALA A 87 6.45 7.58 9.81
N ILE A 88 5.24 7.19 10.20
CA ILE A 88 4.00 7.54 9.50
C ILE A 88 3.42 8.83 10.10
N PRO A 89 3.27 9.91 9.32
CA PRO A 89 2.83 11.22 9.81
C PRO A 89 1.45 11.19 10.48
N GLU A 90 0.50 10.46 9.90
CA GLU A 90 -0.89 10.39 10.37
C GLU A 90 -1.33 8.94 10.64
N ALA A 91 -0.64 8.28 11.57
CA ALA A 91 -0.83 6.86 11.93
C ALA A 91 -2.23 6.48 12.47
N GLN A 92 -3.24 7.36 12.42
CA GLN A 92 -4.62 7.03 12.81
C GLN A 92 -5.64 7.33 11.71
N SER A 93 -5.20 7.81 10.55
CA SER A 93 -6.03 8.13 9.40
C SER A 93 -5.89 7.05 8.33
N ASP A 94 -6.98 6.74 7.64
CA ASP A 94 -6.94 5.96 6.39
C ASP A 94 -6.05 6.64 5.33
N ASN A 95 -5.94 7.97 5.39
CA ASN A 95 -5.03 8.76 4.56
C ASN A 95 -3.71 9.07 5.30
N PHE A 96 -3.04 8.03 5.79
CA PHE A 96 -1.87 8.14 6.68
C PHE A 96 -0.66 8.88 6.07
N LEU A 97 -0.59 9.02 4.74
CA LEU A 97 0.45 9.79 4.02
C LEU A 97 -0.01 11.16 3.52
N GLY A 98 -1.25 11.57 3.78
CA GLY A 98 -1.78 12.82 3.22
C GLY A 98 -1.85 12.81 1.69
N PHE A 99 -2.24 11.67 1.11
CA PHE A 99 -2.40 11.49 -0.32
C PHE A 99 -3.49 12.41 -0.89
N GLU A 100 -3.12 13.16 -1.92
CA GLU A 100 -3.97 14.11 -2.62
C GLU A 100 -3.80 13.90 -4.13
N VAL A 101 -4.87 14.15 -4.88
CA VAL A 101 -4.88 13.99 -6.35
C VAL A 101 -5.52 15.22 -6.99
N THR A 102 -4.91 15.69 -8.07
CA THR A 102 -5.54 16.62 -9.00
C THR A 102 -5.58 16.02 -10.39
N ILE A 103 -6.63 16.32 -11.15
CA ILE A 103 -6.80 15.92 -12.54
C ILE A 103 -7.05 17.20 -13.34
N ASP A 104 -6.18 17.49 -14.30
CA ASP A 104 -6.21 18.73 -15.08
C ASP A 104 -6.30 20.00 -14.21
N GLY A 105 -5.63 19.99 -13.05
CA GLY A 105 -5.61 21.09 -12.09
C GLY A 105 -6.86 21.21 -11.20
N VAL A 106 -7.76 20.23 -11.23
CA VAL A 106 -8.96 20.17 -10.38
C VAL A 106 -8.79 19.07 -9.34
N ASP A 107 -9.11 19.39 -8.08
CA ASP A 107 -9.06 18.42 -6.98
C ASP A 107 -9.96 17.22 -7.27
N ALA A 108 -9.39 16.03 -7.11
CA ALA A 108 -10.09 14.76 -7.24
C ALA A 108 -10.05 14.03 -5.90
N LYS A 109 -11.18 13.44 -5.50
CA LYS A 109 -11.23 12.61 -4.30
C LYS A 109 -10.77 11.18 -4.65
N PRO A 110 -9.62 10.70 -4.16
CA PRO A 110 -9.20 9.33 -4.35
C PRO A 110 -10.12 8.37 -3.59
N GLN A 111 -10.20 7.13 -4.06
CA GLN A 111 -10.85 6.03 -3.35
C GLN A 111 -9.76 5.10 -2.81
N LEU A 112 -9.85 4.80 -1.51
CA LEU A 112 -8.94 3.86 -0.86
C LEU A 112 -9.44 2.42 -1.05
N GLU A 113 -8.59 1.58 -1.62
CA GLU A 113 -8.74 0.12 -1.60
C GLU A 113 -7.63 -0.41 -0.68
N GLN A 114 -8.02 -1.13 0.37
CA GLN A 114 -7.08 -1.65 1.36
C GLN A 114 -7.45 -3.09 1.72
N ARG A 115 -6.41 -3.91 1.85
CA ARG A 115 -6.48 -5.31 2.25
C ARG A 115 -5.47 -5.56 3.36
N ALA A 116 -5.76 -6.57 4.18
CA ALA A 116 -4.82 -7.10 5.16
C ALA A 116 -4.62 -8.59 4.91
N PHE A 117 -3.37 -9.03 5.02
CA PHE A 117 -2.98 -10.41 4.80
C PHE A 117 -2.17 -10.91 5.98
N ALA A 118 -2.46 -12.13 6.42
CA ALA A 118 -1.63 -12.88 7.36
C ALA A 118 -1.17 -14.17 6.68
N LEU A 119 0.14 -14.41 6.64
CA LEU A 119 0.74 -15.58 5.98
C LEU A 119 0.26 -15.78 4.52
N GLY A 120 0.00 -14.68 3.81
CA GLY A 120 -0.51 -14.68 2.42
C GLY A 120 -2.01 -14.93 2.27
N ILE A 121 -2.78 -14.99 3.36
CA ILE A 121 -4.24 -15.19 3.36
C ILE A 121 -4.92 -13.86 3.64
N ASP A 122 -5.90 -13.47 2.82
CA ASP A 122 -6.70 -12.26 3.03
C ASP A 122 -7.57 -12.42 4.29
N ILE A 123 -7.31 -11.57 5.28
CA ILE A 123 -8.00 -11.52 6.58
C ILE A 123 -8.83 -10.25 6.74
N THR A 124 -9.02 -9.47 5.66
CA THR A 124 -9.72 -8.19 5.68
C THR A 124 -11.14 -8.32 6.26
N VAL A 125 -11.84 -9.42 5.93
CA VAL A 125 -13.19 -9.69 6.43
C VAL A 125 -13.16 -10.05 7.91
N ASP A 126 -12.18 -10.83 8.37
CA ASP A 126 -12.02 -11.20 9.78
C ASP A 126 -11.83 -9.93 10.64
N LEU A 127 -10.89 -9.07 10.24
CA LEU A 127 -10.60 -7.81 10.96
C LEU A 127 -11.83 -6.89 11.00
N LYS A 128 -12.51 -6.69 9.86
CA LYS A 128 -13.73 -5.88 9.78
C LYS A 128 -14.85 -6.45 10.64
N ALA A 129 -15.03 -7.77 10.69
CA ALA A 129 -16.05 -8.42 11.51
C ALA A 129 -15.86 -8.17 13.01
N GLN A 130 -14.60 -8.01 13.45
CA GLN A 130 -14.25 -7.69 14.84
C GLN A 130 -14.06 -6.19 15.10
N ASN A 131 -14.29 -5.33 14.10
CA ASN A 131 -14.01 -3.90 14.16
C ASN A 131 -12.54 -3.57 14.50
N VAL A 132 -11.61 -4.41 14.04
CA VAL A 132 -10.18 -4.17 14.14
C VAL A 132 -9.75 -3.35 12.90
N PRO A 133 -9.14 -2.15 13.08
CA PRO A 133 -8.58 -1.38 11.98
C PRO A 133 -7.57 -2.17 11.15
N LEU A 134 -7.52 -1.91 9.84
CA LEU A 134 -6.57 -2.56 8.92
C LEU A 134 -5.15 -2.02 9.07
N TYR A 135 -5.00 -0.77 9.52
CA TYR A 135 -3.71 -0.23 9.89
C TYR A 135 -3.25 -0.90 11.20
N PRO A 136 -2.15 -1.67 11.18
CA PRO A 136 -1.79 -2.54 12.30
C PRO A 136 -1.22 -1.76 13.49
N PHE A 137 -0.81 -0.52 13.26
CA PHE A 137 -0.21 0.33 14.28
C PHE A 137 -1.23 1.31 14.88
N GLY A 138 -0.92 1.86 16.04
CA GLY A 138 -1.74 2.87 16.71
C GLY A 138 -2.70 2.32 17.77
N ASP A 139 -3.18 3.22 18.62
CA ASP A 139 -3.97 2.87 19.81
C ASP A 139 -5.31 2.22 19.47
N ALA A 140 -5.88 2.53 18.30
CA ALA A 140 -7.16 1.98 17.86
C ALA A 140 -7.06 0.47 17.59
N ALA A 141 -6.01 0.02 16.89
CA ALA A 141 -5.76 -1.39 16.63
C ALA A 141 -5.50 -2.15 17.95
N LYS A 142 -4.60 -1.64 18.80
CA LYS A 142 -4.31 -2.21 20.13
C LYS A 142 -5.57 -2.34 21.00
N ALA A 143 -6.38 -1.28 21.06
CA ALA A 143 -7.61 -1.28 21.83
C ALA A 143 -8.69 -2.22 21.27
N ALA A 144 -8.70 -2.47 19.95
CA ALA A 144 -9.62 -3.42 19.34
C ALA A 144 -9.17 -4.87 19.60
N LEU A 145 -7.87 -5.17 19.46
CA LEU A 145 -7.30 -6.49 19.76
C LEU A 145 -7.52 -6.90 21.22
N ALA A 146 -7.34 -5.96 22.16
CA ALA A 146 -7.58 -6.20 23.58
C ALA A 146 -9.05 -6.52 23.94
N LYS A 147 -10.00 -6.24 23.02
CA LYS A 147 -11.44 -6.50 23.20
C LYS A 147 -11.93 -7.75 22.49
N LEU A 148 -11.05 -8.47 21.80
CA LEU A 148 -11.43 -9.67 21.08
C LEU A 148 -12.03 -10.74 22.03
N PRO A 149 -13.11 -11.43 21.61
CA PRO A 149 -13.59 -12.62 22.30
C PRO A 149 -12.48 -13.69 22.38
N LYS A 150 -12.41 -14.42 23.50
CA LYS A 150 -11.33 -15.40 23.74
C LYS A 150 -11.22 -16.49 22.67
N ASP A 151 -12.35 -16.92 22.13
CA ASP A 151 -12.42 -17.89 21.04
C ASP A 151 -11.86 -17.33 19.74
N VAL A 152 -12.11 -16.05 19.45
CA VAL A 152 -11.55 -15.34 18.29
C VAL A 152 -10.06 -15.09 18.48
N THR A 153 -9.63 -14.64 19.66
CA THR A 153 -8.20 -14.48 19.99
C THR A 153 -7.44 -15.78 19.76
N LYS A 154 -7.98 -16.90 20.25
CA LYS A 154 -7.38 -18.22 20.05
C LYS A 154 -7.33 -18.62 18.57
N ASP A 155 -8.41 -18.43 17.82
CA ASP A 155 -8.44 -18.72 16.36
C ASP A 155 -7.39 -17.88 15.62
N TRP A 156 -7.30 -16.59 15.93
CA TRP A 156 -6.39 -15.67 15.26
C TRP A 156 -4.93 -15.94 15.59
N GLU A 157 -4.62 -16.32 16.84
CA GLU A 157 -3.30 -16.82 17.22
C GLU A 157 -2.95 -18.12 16.47
N ASP A 158 -3.86 -19.11 16.46
CA ASP A 158 -3.65 -20.39 15.76
C ASP A 158 -3.46 -20.19 14.23
N ARG A 159 -4.05 -19.13 13.65
CA ARG A 159 -3.93 -18.73 12.24
C ARG A 159 -2.74 -17.81 11.96
N GLY A 160 -2.02 -17.35 12.98
CA GLY A 160 -0.90 -16.41 12.83
C GLY A 160 -1.32 -15.00 12.38
N ILE A 161 -2.51 -14.55 12.77
CA ILE A 161 -3.03 -13.19 12.55
C ILE A 161 -2.54 -12.24 13.65
N ILE A 162 -2.35 -12.76 14.86
CA ILE A 162 -1.82 -12.07 16.02
C ILE A 162 -0.85 -12.97 16.78
N ILE A 163 0.03 -12.36 17.56
CA ILE A 163 0.93 -13.05 18.48
C ILE A 163 0.74 -12.55 19.91
N GLU A 164 1.06 -13.43 20.86
CA GLU A 164 1.12 -13.05 22.28
C GLU A 164 2.37 -12.20 22.54
N ASP A 165 2.17 -11.01 23.06
CA ASP A 165 3.22 -10.13 23.58
C ASP A 165 3.10 -10.05 25.10
N THR A 166 3.91 -10.84 25.80
CA THR A 166 3.93 -10.87 27.26
C THR A 166 5.05 -9.99 27.80
N ALA A 167 4.71 -8.93 28.52
CA ALA A 167 5.66 -8.02 29.14
C ALA A 167 5.39 -7.85 30.64
N ASP A 168 6.45 -7.65 31.42
CA ASP A 168 6.35 -7.23 32.83
C ASP A 168 6.54 -5.71 32.90
N ASP A 169 5.46 -4.98 33.16
CA ASP A 169 5.46 -3.51 33.28
C ASP A 169 5.76 -3.03 34.71
N GLY A 170 6.18 -3.93 35.60
CA GLY A 170 6.41 -3.67 37.02
C GLY A 170 5.16 -3.87 37.88
N SER A 171 4.01 -4.17 37.29
CA SER A 171 2.79 -4.64 37.99
C SER A 171 2.60 -6.16 37.94
N GLY A 172 3.53 -6.88 37.28
CA GLY A 172 3.48 -8.31 37.01
C GLY A 172 3.37 -8.59 35.51
N MET A 173 3.36 -9.88 35.15
CA MET A 173 3.24 -10.30 33.76
C MET A 173 1.88 -9.91 33.19
N GLN A 174 1.89 -9.11 32.12
CA GLN A 174 0.72 -8.73 31.33
C GLN A 174 0.83 -9.37 29.96
N THR A 175 -0.23 -10.06 29.53
CA THR A 175 -0.37 -10.59 28.18
C THR A 175 -1.15 -9.60 27.33
N ALA A 176 -0.54 -9.11 26.26
CA ALA A 176 -1.21 -8.38 25.19
C ALA A 176 -1.18 -9.21 23.89
N TYR A 177 -2.00 -8.81 22.92
CA TYR A 177 -1.94 -9.35 21.57
C TYR A 177 -1.63 -8.23 20.59
N VAL A 178 -0.69 -8.50 19.70
CA VAL A 178 -0.26 -7.61 18.63
C VAL A 178 -0.39 -8.35 17.30
N PRO A 179 -0.48 -7.63 16.16
CA PRO A 179 -0.44 -8.25 14.84
C PRO A 179 0.79 -9.15 14.63
#